data_AF-A0A135VKJ0-F1
#
_entry.id   AF-A0A135VKJ0-F1
#
_cell.length_a   1.000
_cell.length_b   1.000
_cell.length_c   1.000
_cell.angle_alpha   90.00
_cell.angle_beta   90.00
_cell.angle_gamma   90.00
#
_symmetry.space_group_name_H-M   'P 1'
#
loop_
_entity.id
_entity.type
_entity.pdbx_description
1 polymer ?
#
loop_
_entity_poly.entity_id
_entity_poly.type
_entity_poly.pdbx_seq_one_letter_code
_entity_poly.pdbx_strand_id
1 'polypeptide(L)'
;MSEKIYVISCSQDLLSLGMDRLRTAVDGMEERTLSLDWSKVRLVPVIANEKVAFTVGEQQFVPIKPISIPANAVVVQSYYGVNGMGHLSCIGSQEFKRPDEDRTADMSIFQSRIKASVLKGDLLGQVLIVPGKQHA
;
A
#
# COMPACT_ATOMS: atom_id res chain seq x y z
N MET A 1 -26.91 11.17 -2.56
CA MET A 1 -26.03 10.70 -1.46
C MET A 1 -24.78 10.15 -2.12
N SER A 2 -23.71 10.96 -2.26
CA SER A 2 -22.50 10.50 -2.97
C SER A 2 -21.67 9.63 -2.04
N GLU A 3 -21.43 8.40 -2.47
CA GLU A 3 -20.45 7.50 -1.90
C GLU A 3 -19.10 8.21 -1.83
N LYS A 4 -18.67 8.55 -0.61
CA LYS A 4 -17.41 9.24 -0.37
C LYS A 4 -16.29 8.21 -0.52
N ILE A 5 -15.52 8.31 -1.60
CA ILE A 5 -14.33 7.48 -1.81
C ILE A 5 -13.24 8.03 -0.89
N TYR A 6 -12.89 7.26 0.15
CA TYR A 6 -11.76 7.52 1.02
C TYR A 6 -10.52 6.87 0.39
N VAL A 7 -9.75 7.62 -0.42
CA VAL A 7 -8.43 7.16 -0.87
C VAL A 7 -7.38 7.96 -0.11
N ILE A 8 -6.83 7.35 0.94
CA ILE A 8 -5.51 7.74 1.45
C ILE A 8 -4.62 6.52 1.33
N SER A 9 -4.33 6.19 0.08
CA SER A 9 -3.04 5.60 -0.25
C SER A 9 -2.77 5.88 -1.71
N CYS A 10 -1.92 6.88 -1.91
CA CYS A 10 -1.06 7.04 -3.07
C CYS A 10 -1.54 8.05 -4.12
N SER A 11 -0.69 9.07 -4.26
CA SER A 11 -0.95 10.42 -4.77
C SER A 11 -1.16 10.54 -6.28
N GLN A 12 -1.22 9.43 -7.03
CA GLN A 12 -1.24 9.48 -8.49
C GLN A 12 -2.56 9.14 -9.16
N ASP A 13 -3.53 8.56 -8.45
CA ASP A 13 -4.84 8.24 -9.04
C ASP A 13 -5.72 9.47 -9.31
N LEU A 14 -5.38 10.62 -8.77
CA LEU A 14 -6.29 11.78 -8.76
C LEU A 14 -6.25 12.57 -10.08
N LEU A 15 -5.09 12.62 -10.73
CA LEU A 15 -4.91 13.31 -12.00
C LEU A 15 -5.53 12.53 -13.16
N SER A 16 -5.41 11.20 -13.16
CA SER A 16 -6.04 10.33 -14.16
C SER A 16 -7.57 10.30 -14.05
N LEU A 17 -8.12 10.59 -12.87
CA LEU A 17 -9.55 10.69 -12.58
C LEU A 17 -10.14 12.10 -12.77
N GLY A 18 -9.36 13.08 -13.24
CA GLY A 18 -9.84 14.45 -13.51
C GLY A 18 -10.20 15.25 -12.25
N MET A 19 -9.65 14.88 -11.10
CA MET A 19 -9.93 15.52 -9.82
C MET A 19 -8.91 16.63 -9.51
N ASP A 20 -9.33 17.88 -9.61
CA ASP A 20 -8.48 19.08 -9.44
C ASP A 20 -8.24 19.48 -7.96
N ARG A 21 -9.12 19.04 -7.04
CA ARG A 21 -8.97 19.27 -5.59
C ARG A 21 -9.49 18.10 -4.77
N LEU A 22 -8.66 17.63 -3.85
CA LEU A 22 -9.03 16.71 -2.78
C LEU A 22 -9.86 17.48 -1.74
N ARG A 23 -11.11 17.09 -1.51
CA ARG A 23 -11.74 17.38 -0.22
C ARG A 23 -11.13 16.39 0.79
N THR A 24 -9.99 16.75 1.38
CA THR A 24 -9.43 16.09 2.57
C THR A 24 -10.27 16.44 3.79
N ALA A 25 -11.55 16.07 3.81
CA ALA A 25 -12.29 16.08 5.06
C ALA A 25 -11.64 15.02 5.95
N VAL A 26 -11.10 15.44 7.09
CA VAL A 26 -10.44 14.56 8.08
C VAL A 26 -11.45 13.85 8.97
N ASP A 27 -12.74 13.97 8.69
CA ASP A 27 -13.82 13.30 9.40
C ASP A 27 -13.59 11.78 9.40
N GLY A 28 -13.43 11.18 10.58
CA GLY A 28 -13.10 9.75 10.75
C GLY A 28 -11.60 9.43 10.84
N MET A 29 -10.72 10.43 10.78
CA MET A 29 -9.28 10.32 11.05
C MET A 29 -8.92 11.01 12.36
N GLU A 30 -9.62 10.66 13.43
CA GLU A 30 -9.28 11.14 14.76
C GLU A 30 -7.93 10.60 15.20
N GLU A 31 -7.24 11.35 16.06
CA GLU A 31 -6.04 10.86 16.73
C GLU A 31 -6.38 9.60 17.54
N ARG A 32 -5.57 8.55 17.39
CA ARG A 32 -5.72 7.28 18.11
C ARG A 32 -4.39 6.84 18.67
N THR A 33 -4.40 6.35 19.92
CA THR A 33 -3.23 5.73 20.53
C THR A 33 -3.26 4.22 20.27
N LEU A 34 -2.18 3.71 19.68
CA LEU A 34 -1.99 2.28 19.41
C LEU A 34 -0.85 1.72 20.24
N SER A 35 -1.06 0.56 20.85
CA SER A 35 0.01 -0.27 21.39
C SER A 35 0.52 -1.21 20.29
N LEU A 36 1.79 -1.08 19.91
CA LEU A 36 2.41 -1.89 18.85
C LEU A 36 3.20 -3.06 19.44
N ASP A 37 2.94 -4.28 18.98
CA ASP A 37 3.62 -5.50 19.40
C ASP A 37 4.75 -5.87 18.41
N TRP A 38 5.90 -5.22 18.57
CA TRP A 38 7.10 -5.46 17.76
C TRP A 38 7.64 -6.89 17.89
N SER A 39 7.31 -7.62 18.95
CA SER A 39 7.75 -9.02 19.13
C SER A 39 7.06 -9.98 18.16
N LYS A 40 5.92 -9.57 17.58
CA LYS A 40 5.13 -10.34 16.61
C LYS A 40 5.16 -9.76 15.21
N VAL A 41 6.17 -8.95 14.90
CA VAL A 41 6.32 -8.35 13.59
C VAL A 41 6.52 -9.44 12.52
N ARG A 42 5.85 -9.27 11.38
CA ARG A 42 6.07 -10.13 10.20
C ARG A 42 6.77 -9.32 9.13
N LEU A 43 7.94 -9.78 8.67
CA LEU A 43 8.57 -9.28 7.45
C LEU A 43 7.99 -10.04 6.25
N VAL A 44 7.31 -9.32 5.37
CA VAL A 44 6.55 -9.90 4.25
C VAL A 44 7.07 -9.37 2.92
N PRO A 45 7.44 -10.24 1.96
CA PRO A 45 7.78 -9.81 0.62
C PRO A 45 6.53 -9.37 -0.14
N VAL A 46 6.64 -8.25 -0.86
CA VAL A 46 5.63 -7.77 -1.79
C VAL A 46 5.98 -8.32 -3.17
N ILE A 47 5.19 -9.27 -3.65
CA ILE A 47 5.50 -10.07 -4.84
C ILE A 47 4.48 -9.77 -5.92
N ALA A 48 4.94 -9.43 -7.12
CA ALA A 48 4.08 -9.18 -8.26
C ALA A 48 3.28 -10.43 -8.67
N ASN A 49 1.99 -10.27 -8.95
CA ASN A 49 1.10 -11.36 -9.35
C ASN A 49 0.95 -11.48 -10.87
N GLU A 50 1.35 -10.46 -11.62
CA GLU A 50 1.31 -10.41 -13.08
C GLU A 50 2.46 -9.58 -13.65
N LYS A 51 2.55 -9.54 -14.99
CA LYS A 51 3.52 -8.73 -15.70
C LYS A 51 3.00 -7.30 -15.84
N VAL A 52 3.82 -6.31 -15.45
CA VAL A 52 3.54 -4.88 -15.68
C VAL A 52 4.75 -4.25 -16.35
N ALA A 53 4.52 -3.58 -17.48
CA ALA A 53 5.57 -2.92 -18.24
C ALA A 53 5.70 -1.46 -17.83
N PHE A 54 6.93 -1.01 -17.61
CA PHE A 54 7.24 0.36 -17.21
C PHE A 54 8.17 1.05 -18.22
N THR A 55 7.99 2.37 -18.31
CA THR A 55 8.95 3.32 -18.85
C THR A 55 9.76 3.97 -17.71
N VAL A 56 10.80 4.74 -18.06
CA VAL A 56 11.69 5.37 -17.08
C VAL A 56 10.94 6.43 -16.28
N GLY A 57 10.98 6.33 -14.95
CA GLY A 57 10.35 7.28 -14.02
C GLY A 57 8.86 7.06 -13.81
N GLU A 58 8.27 6.13 -14.56
CA GLU A 58 6.84 5.83 -14.52
C GLU A 58 6.46 5.12 -13.23
N GLN A 59 5.31 5.50 -12.70
CA GLN A 59 4.72 4.89 -11.52
C GLN A 59 3.33 4.38 -11.89
N GLN A 60 3.07 3.13 -11.56
CA GLN A 60 1.82 2.44 -11.90
C GLN A 60 1.39 1.51 -10.76
N PHE A 61 0.14 1.09 -10.83
CA PHE A 61 -0.37 -0.03 -10.05
C PHE A 61 0.22 -1.35 -10.52
N VAL A 62 0.57 -2.21 -9.57
CA VAL A 62 1.00 -3.58 -9.80
C VAL A 62 0.20 -4.50 -8.91
N PRO A 63 -0.60 -5.44 -9.47
CA PRO A 63 -1.22 -6.48 -8.68
C PRO A 63 -0.16 -7.34 -7.99
N ILE A 64 -0.39 -7.64 -6.71
CA ILE A 64 0.54 -8.40 -5.88
C ILE A 64 -0.13 -9.65 -5.32
N LYS A 65 0.68 -10.60 -4.87
CA LYS A 65 0.16 -11.72 -4.08
C LYS A 65 -0.51 -11.15 -2.82
N PRO A 66 -1.74 -11.59 -2.46
CA PRO A 66 -2.46 -11.03 -1.32
C PRO A 66 -1.69 -11.11 -0.01
N ILE A 67 -1.71 -10.02 0.74
CA ILE A 67 -1.08 -9.88 2.06
C ILE A 67 -2.16 -9.54 3.09
N SER A 68 -2.40 -10.44 4.04
CA SER A 68 -3.33 -10.17 5.15
C SER A 68 -2.73 -9.18 6.15
N ILE A 69 -3.50 -8.15 6.48
CA ILE A 69 -3.18 -7.07 7.41
C ILE A 69 -4.26 -7.06 8.49
N PRO A 70 -3.94 -7.50 9.72
CA PRO A 70 -4.92 -7.51 10.81
C PRO A 70 -5.45 -6.12 11.16
N ALA A 71 -6.63 -6.08 11.75
CA ALA A 71 -7.17 -4.90 12.41
C ALA A 71 -6.12 -4.23 13.32
N ASN A 72 -6.05 -2.90 13.25
CA ASN A 72 -5.13 -2.02 13.98
C ASN A 72 -3.63 -2.24 13.69
N ALA A 73 -3.26 -3.13 12.77
CA ALA A 73 -1.87 -3.32 12.38
C ALA A 73 -1.35 -2.13 11.56
N VAL A 74 -0.07 -1.79 11.81
CA VAL A 74 0.68 -0.78 11.07
C VAL A 74 1.58 -1.48 10.05
N VAL A 75 1.58 -0.98 8.83
CA VAL A 75 2.48 -1.44 7.77
C VAL A 75 3.63 -0.45 7.66
N VAL A 76 4.86 -0.95 7.79
CA VAL A 76 6.08 -0.15 7.64
C VAL A 76 6.88 -0.70 6.47
N GLN A 77 7.32 0.17 5.57
CA GLN A 77 8.16 -0.28 4.48
C GLN A 77 9.58 -0.60 4.95
N SER A 78 10.12 -1.72 4.49
CA SER A 78 11.52 -2.07 4.70
C SER A 78 12.38 -1.48 3.58
N TYR A 79 13.51 -0.87 3.96
CA TYR A 79 14.55 -0.46 3.01
C TYR A 79 15.46 -1.62 2.58
N TYR A 80 15.35 -2.78 3.22
CA TYR A 80 15.98 -4.03 2.80
C TYR A 80 15.03 -4.87 1.96
N GLY A 81 15.58 -5.70 1.06
CA GLY A 81 14.79 -6.52 0.14
C GLY A 81 14.05 -5.71 -0.93
N VAL A 82 14.76 -4.75 -1.53
CA VAL A 82 14.22 -3.83 -2.56
C VAL A 82 14.44 -4.36 -3.96
N ASN A 83 13.53 -4.00 -4.89
CA ASN A 83 13.69 -4.29 -6.30
C ASN A 83 14.76 -3.38 -6.93
N GLY A 84 15.72 -3.94 -7.68
CA GLY A 84 16.80 -3.15 -8.30
C GLY A 84 16.34 -2.19 -9.41
N MET A 85 15.16 -2.40 -9.99
CA MET A 85 14.62 -1.58 -11.07
C MET A 85 13.94 -0.31 -10.57
N GLY A 86 13.54 -0.24 -9.29
CA GLY A 86 12.62 0.80 -8.84
C GLY A 86 12.33 0.80 -7.35
N HIS A 87 11.23 1.46 -6.99
CA HIS A 87 10.80 1.63 -5.61
C HIS A 87 9.33 1.26 -5.46
N LEU A 88 9.05 0.38 -4.51
CA LEU A 88 7.70 0.18 -3.99
C LEU A 88 7.29 1.46 -3.24
N SER A 89 6.15 2.06 -3.56
CA SER A 89 5.67 3.26 -2.86
C SER A 89 4.69 2.92 -1.74
N CYS A 90 3.78 1.96 -1.98
CA CYS A 90 2.76 1.56 -1.03
C CYS A 90 2.09 0.23 -1.43
N ILE A 91 1.33 -0.34 -0.50
CA ILE A 91 0.45 -1.49 -0.72
C ILE A 91 -0.97 -1.17 -0.23
N GLY A 92 -1.98 -1.79 -0.83
CA GLY A 92 -3.38 -1.59 -0.47
C GLY A 92 -4.33 -2.50 -1.26
N SER A 93 -5.60 -2.14 -1.26
CA SER A 93 -6.68 -2.80 -2.03
C SER A 93 -7.57 -1.77 -2.69
N GLN A 94 -8.34 -2.21 -3.69
CA GLN A 94 -9.38 -1.35 -4.30
C GLN A 94 -10.57 -1.12 -3.35
N GLU A 95 -10.82 -2.05 -2.43
CA GLU A 95 -11.83 -1.90 -1.39
C GLU A 95 -11.27 -1.06 -0.22
N PHE A 96 -12.01 -0.03 0.18
CA PHE A 96 -11.72 0.72 1.40
C PHE A 96 -12.24 -0.02 2.63
N LYS A 97 -11.37 -0.20 3.62
CA LYS A 97 -11.71 -0.73 4.94
C LYS A 97 -11.08 0.12 6.03
N ARG A 98 -11.76 0.23 7.17
CA ARG A 98 -11.26 1.05 8.28
C ARG A 98 -10.03 0.41 8.92
N PRO A 99 -9.18 1.21 9.59
CA PRO A 99 -7.98 0.67 10.24
C PRO A 99 -8.25 -0.38 11.32
N ASP A 100 -9.42 -0.34 11.96
CA ASP A 100 -9.89 -1.28 12.99
C ASP A 100 -10.50 -2.57 12.41
N GLU A 101 -10.47 -2.74 11.09
CA GLU A 101 -10.98 -3.93 10.39
C GLU A 101 -9.82 -4.75 9.79
N ASP A 102 -10.03 -6.06 9.67
CA ASP A 102 -9.10 -6.92 8.93
C ASP A 102 -9.10 -6.56 7.45
N ARG A 103 -7.89 -6.39 6.91
CA ARG A 103 -7.62 -5.90 5.56
C ARG A 103 -6.78 -6.91 4.78
N THR A 104 -6.85 -6.80 3.46
CA THR A 104 -6.00 -7.52 2.53
C THR A 104 -5.39 -6.50 1.60
N ALA A 105 -4.07 -6.51 1.42
CA ALA A 105 -3.43 -5.77 0.34
C ALA A 105 -3.17 -6.72 -0.84
N ASP A 106 -3.75 -6.42 -1.99
CA ASP A 106 -3.63 -7.17 -3.25
C ASP A 106 -3.13 -6.29 -4.42
N MET A 107 -2.94 -5.00 -4.15
CA MET A 107 -2.36 -4.03 -5.07
C MET A 107 -1.16 -3.33 -4.43
N SER A 108 -0.24 -2.88 -5.27
CA SER A 108 0.85 -1.98 -4.87
C SER A 108 1.01 -0.86 -5.89
N ILE A 109 1.69 0.21 -5.48
CA ILE A 109 2.21 1.19 -6.41
C ILE A 109 3.73 1.03 -6.49
N PHE A 110 4.25 0.94 -7.70
CA PHE A 110 5.67 0.80 -7.96
C PHE A 110 6.13 1.88 -8.95
N GLN A 111 7.24 2.53 -8.65
CA GLN A 111 7.90 3.47 -9.55
C GLN A 111 9.17 2.85 -10.12
N SER A 112 9.24 2.72 -11.44
CA SER A 112 10.44 2.22 -12.12
C SER A 112 11.44 3.35 -12.40
N ARG A 113 12.73 3.09 -12.19
CA ARG A 113 13.83 3.99 -12.54
C ARG A 113 14.44 3.69 -13.90
N ILE A 114 14.08 2.57 -14.50
CA ILE A 114 14.56 2.11 -15.80
C ILE A 114 13.40 1.63 -16.68
N LYS A 115 13.62 1.51 -17.98
CA LYS A 115 12.65 0.88 -18.89
C LYS A 115 12.75 -0.64 -18.74
N ALA A 116 11.83 -1.23 -17.98
CA ALA A 116 11.81 -2.66 -17.71
C ALA A 116 10.37 -3.13 -17.42
N SER A 117 10.17 -4.44 -17.40
CA SER A 117 8.92 -5.02 -16.89
C SER A 117 9.19 -5.69 -15.56
N VAL A 118 8.26 -5.51 -14.62
CA VAL A 118 8.09 -6.45 -13.52
C VAL A 118 7.39 -7.68 -14.07
N LEU A 119 7.84 -8.87 -13.69
CA LEU A 119 7.23 -10.14 -14.04
C LEU A 119 6.50 -10.75 -12.83
N LYS A 120 5.57 -11.67 -13.11
CA LYS A 120 4.92 -12.46 -12.08
C LYS A 120 5.96 -13.20 -11.25
N GLY A 121 5.90 -13.04 -9.92
CA GLY A 121 6.84 -13.66 -8.99
C GLY A 121 8.01 -12.75 -8.59
N ASP A 122 8.20 -11.61 -9.27
CA ASP A 122 9.27 -10.67 -8.91
C ASP A 122 9.00 -10.00 -7.56
N LEU A 123 10.07 -9.79 -6.81
CA LEU A 123 10.05 -9.03 -5.57
C LEU A 123 9.98 -7.53 -5.89
N LEU A 124 8.95 -6.84 -5.42
CA LEU A 124 8.82 -5.37 -5.53
C LEU A 124 9.48 -4.66 -4.35
N GLY A 125 9.43 -5.27 -3.17
CA GLY A 125 9.95 -4.72 -1.92
C GLY A 125 9.60 -5.63 -0.74
N GLN A 126 9.89 -5.17 0.47
CA GLN A 126 9.43 -5.81 1.70
C GLN A 126 8.70 -4.82 2.60
N VAL A 127 7.74 -5.33 3.36
CA VAL A 127 7.03 -4.57 4.39
C VAL A 127 7.07 -5.33 5.71
N LEU A 128 7.05 -4.59 6.81
CA LEU A 128 6.82 -5.09 8.15
C LEU A 128 5.34 -4.89 8.46
N ILE A 129 4.69 -5.93 8.94
CA ILE A 129 3.35 -5.86 9.49
C ILE A 129 3.51 -5.94 11.00
N VAL A 130 3.28 -4.81 11.67
CA VAL A 130 3.39 -4.66 13.11
C VAL A 130 1.98 -4.72 13.70
N PRO A 131 1.61 -5.80 14.41
CA PRO A 131 0.31 -5.89 15.05
C PRO A 131 0.12 -4.75 16.04
N GLY A 132 -1.07 -4.16 16.04
CA GLY A 132 -1.45 -3.10 16.95
C GLY A 132 -2.74 -3.43 17.70
N LYS A 133 -2.94 -2.77 18.83
CA LYS A 133 -4.22 -2.74 19.54
C LYS A 133 -4.55 -1.29 19.89
N GLN A 134 -5.81 -0.91 19.69
CA GLN A 134 -6.30 0.38 20.15
C GLN A 134 -6.45 0.36 21.67
N HIS A 135 -5.95 1.41 22.33
CA HIS A 135 -6.29 1.65 23.73
C HIS A 135 -7.76 2.05 23.81
N ALA A 136 -8.54 1.32 24.62
CA ALA A 136 -9.90 1.68 24.98
C ALA A 136 -9.91 2.86 25.96
#